data_AF-A0A1I0PK82-F1
#
_entry.id   AF-A0A1I0PK82-F1
#
_cell.length_a   1.000
_cell.length_b   1.000
_cell.length_c   1.000
_cell.angle_alpha   90.00
_cell.angle_beta   90.00
_cell.angle_gamma   90.00
#
_symmetry.space_group_name_H-M   'P 1'
#
loop_
_entity.id
_entity.type
_entity.pdbx_description
1 polymer ?
#
loop_
_entity_poly.entity_id
_entity_poly.type
_entity_poly.pdbx_seq_one_letter_code
_entity_poly.pdbx_strand_id
1 'polypeptide(L)'
;MFSRRNLPYIHWGEYKLRDEYYRVRFRTNLLREGIVSFGLSFLFGTLDSPGVVFMAIVSWVMSSLVWIVYNGYRCSGLSKRLECRPLCDILLKKSLIDSAGIGIIIPASLVSRYLNQNYVILAILAIIWALTSAKMLSNIDYPYEWASSERIRRAKEKCV
;
A
#
# COMPACT_ATOMS: atom_id res chain seq x y z
N MET A 1 8.06 -7.74 -50.20
CA MET A 1 7.04 -6.67 -50.08
C MET A 1 6.10 -7.06 -48.95
N PHE A 2 6.25 -6.44 -47.78
CA PHE A 2 5.37 -6.63 -46.62
C PHE A 2 4.06 -5.87 -46.81
N SER A 3 2.92 -6.45 -46.41
CA SER A 3 1.91 -5.74 -45.60
C SER A 3 0.80 -6.70 -45.16
N ARG A 4 0.97 -7.32 -43.99
CA ARG A 4 -0.17 -7.71 -43.14
C ARG A 4 -0.64 -6.44 -42.43
N ARG A 5 -1.79 -5.90 -42.81
CA ARG A 5 -2.56 -4.96 -41.98
C ARG A 5 -3.92 -5.58 -41.75
N ASN A 6 -4.20 -5.90 -40.49
CA ASN A 6 -5.48 -5.72 -39.81
C ASN A 6 -5.49 -6.51 -38.50
N LEU A 7 -5.34 -5.81 -37.37
CA LEU A 7 -5.82 -6.26 -36.06
C LEU A 7 -5.88 -5.04 -35.10
N PRO A 8 -7.04 -4.37 -34.96
CA PRO A 8 -7.27 -3.41 -33.90
C PRO A 8 -8.36 -3.91 -32.92
N TYR A 9 -8.26 -5.15 -32.43
CA TYR A 9 -9.29 -5.72 -31.52
C TYR A 9 -8.79 -6.15 -30.13
N ILE A 10 -7.49 -6.06 -29.84
CA ILE A 10 -6.95 -6.58 -28.56
C ILE A 10 -6.93 -5.51 -27.46
N HIS A 11 -6.92 -4.22 -27.81
CA HIS A 11 -6.63 -3.17 -26.81
C HIS A 11 -7.79 -2.87 -25.83
N TRP A 12 -9.06 -2.97 -26.27
CA TRP A 12 -10.23 -2.63 -25.43
C TRP A 12 -10.50 -3.66 -24.33
N GLY A 13 -10.23 -4.94 -24.59
CA GLY A 13 -10.37 -6.01 -23.59
C GLY A 13 -9.39 -5.83 -22.43
N GLU A 14 -8.14 -5.50 -22.72
CA GLU A 14 -7.11 -5.27 -21.70
C GLU A 14 -7.39 -4.03 -20.82
N TYR A 15 -7.95 -2.95 -21.38
CA TYR A 15 -8.33 -1.78 -20.58
C TYR A 15 -9.49 -2.09 -19.63
N LYS A 16 -10.54 -2.76 -20.12
CA LYS A 16 -11.71 -3.12 -19.31
C LYS A 16 -11.36 -4.10 -18.19
N LEU A 17 -10.52 -5.10 -18.49
CA LEU A 17 -9.98 -6.03 -17.49
C LEU A 17 -9.09 -5.30 -16.47
N ARG A 18 -8.22 -4.38 -16.91
CA ARG A 18 -7.38 -3.58 -15.99
C ARG A 18 -8.24 -2.73 -15.05
N ASP A 19 -9.33 -2.15 -15.53
CA ASP A 19 -10.28 -1.36 -14.72
C ASP A 19 -11.04 -2.21 -13.70
N GLU A 20 -11.46 -3.42 -14.08
CA GLU A 20 -12.09 -4.36 -13.15
C GLU A 20 -11.11 -4.82 -12.07
N TYR A 21 -9.89 -5.22 -12.44
CA TYR A 21 -8.85 -5.58 -11.49
C TYR A 21 -8.49 -4.42 -10.56
N TYR A 22 -8.38 -3.20 -11.11
CA TYR A 22 -8.16 -2.01 -10.31
C TYR A 22 -9.27 -1.80 -9.27
N ARG A 23 -10.54 -1.90 -9.68
CA ARG A 23 -11.70 -1.70 -8.79
C ARG A 23 -11.73 -2.71 -7.65
N VAL A 24 -11.46 -3.99 -7.92
CA VAL A 24 -11.43 -5.00 -6.85
C VAL A 24 -10.23 -4.78 -5.92
N ARG A 25 -9.04 -4.50 -6.46
CA ARG A 25 -7.85 -4.16 -5.63
C ARG A 25 -8.11 -2.95 -4.74
N PHE A 26 -8.71 -1.89 -5.29
CA PHE A 26 -9.05 -0.69 -4.55
C PHE A 26 -10.00 -0.99 -3.38
N ARG A 27 -11.07 -1.77 -3.61
CA ARG A 27 -12.02 -2.14 -2.55
C ARG A 27 -11.36 -2.95 -1.44
N THR A 28 -10.55 -3.95 -1.79
CA THR A 28 -9.85 -4.78 -0.81
C THR A 28 -8.84 -3.95 -0.01
N ASN A 29 -8.07 -3.09 -0.68
CA ASN A 29 -7.13 -2.20 0.00
C ASN A 29 -7.88 -1.18 0.88
N LEU A 30 -9.02 -0.65 0.43
CA LEU A 30 -9.81 0.30 1.21
C LEU A 30 -10.34 -0.32 2.50
N LEU A 31 -10.79 -1.58 2.46
CA LEU A 31 -11.22 -2.29 3.67
C LEU A 31 -10.05 -2.49 4.65
N ARG A 32 -8.91 -2.98 4.15
CA ARG A 32 -7.70 -3.21 4.96
C ARG A 32 -7.16 -1.92 5.56
N GLU A 33 -6.92 -0.93 4.72
CA GLU A 33 -6.37 0.36 5.14
C GLU A 33 -7.38 1.15 5.96
N GLY A 34 -8.69 0.95 5.75
CA GLY A 34 -9.74 1.46 6.63
C GLY A 34 -9.55 0.99 8.06
N ILE A 35 -9.49 -0.32 8.28
CA ILE A 35 -9.31 -0.89 9.64
C ILE A 35 -8.02 -0.35 10.29
N VAL A 36 -6.90 -0.34 9.55
CA VAL A 36 -5.62 0.15 10.06
C VAL A 36 -5.68 1.64 10.39
N SER A 37 -6.23 2.47 9.49
CA SER A 37 -6.29 3.93 9.65
C SER A 37 -7.17 4.32 10.82
N PHE A 38 -8.33 3.68 10.98
CA PHE A 38 -9.20 3.91 12.13
C PHE A 38 -8.52 3.47 13.43
N GLY A 39 -7.90 2.29 13.46
CA GLY A 39 -7.16 1.82 14.62
C GLY A 39 -6.06 2.79 15.04
N LEU A 40 -5.21 3.22 14.11
CA LEU A 40 -4.13 4.17 14.40
C LEU A 40 -4.66 5.55 14.80
N SER A 41 -5.64 6.10 14.07
CA SER A 41 -6.15 7.44 14.36
C SER A 41 -6.77 7.52 15.74
N PHE A 42 -7.58 6.55 16.12
CA PHE A 42 -8.23 6.56 17.43
C PHE A 42 -7.25 6.22 18.54
N LEU A 43 -6.34 5.27 18.34
CA LEU A 43 -5.32 4.94 19.33
C LEU A 43 -4.44 6.16 19.63
N PHE A 44 -3.92 6.84 18.61
CA PHE A 44 -3.06 8.02 18.80
C PHE A 44 -3.80 9.31 19.10
N GLY A 45 -5.05 9.41 18.66
CA GLY A 45 -5.94 10.55 18.92
C GLY A 45 -6.58 10.56 20.30
N THR A 46 -6.42 9.50 21.09
CA THR A 46 -6.92 9.38 22.47
C THR A 46 -5.81 9.17 23.49
N LEU A 47 -4.55 9.05 23.06
CA LEU A 47 -3.40 9.04 23.96
C LEU A 47 -3.13 10.48 24.46
N ASP A 48 -3.16 10.64 25.79
CA ASP A 48 -2.89 11.93 26.44
C ASP A 48 -1.42 12.12 26.87
N SER A 49 -0.60 11.05 26.79
CA SER A 49 0.81 11.11 27.20
C SER A 49 1.73 11.43 26.02
N PRO A 50 2.35 12.62 25.96
CA PRO A 50 3.25 12.99 24.87
C PRO A 50 4.49 12.09 24.80
N GLY A 51 4.97 11.56 25.94
CA GLY A 51 6.08 10.62 25.97
C GLY A 51 5.75 9.28 25.31
N VAL A 52 4.54 8.76 25.52
CA VAL A 52 4.07 7.52 24.89
C VAL A 52 3.91 7.70 23.39
N VAL A 53 3.30 8.82 22.97
CA VAL A 53 3.16 9.18 21.54
C VAL A 53 4.53 9.25 20.87
N PHE A 54 5.50 9.93 21.48
CA PHE A 54 6.85 10.02 20.95
C PHE A 54 7.51 8.65 20.81
N MET A 55 7.47 7.81 21.86
CA MET A 55 8.03 6.45 21.82
C MET A 55 7.39 5.59 20.74
N ALA A 56 6.08 5.72 20.54
CA ALA A 56 5.36 4.98 19.52
C ALA A 56 5.69 5.46 18.09
N ILE A 57 5.86 6.77 17.87
CA ILE A 57 6.35 7.31 16.59
C ILE A 57 7.76 6.76 16.32
N VAL A 58 8.67 6.83 17.30
CA VAL A 58 10.04 6.31 17.15
C VAL A 58 10.04 4.81 16.87
N SER A 59 9.23 4.04 17.60
CA SER A 59 9.07 2.60 17.39
C SER A 59 8.57 2.28 15.99
N TRP A 60 7.60 3.04 15.48
CA TRP A 60 7.07 2.89 14.12
C TRP A 60 8.12 3.20 13.06
N VAL A 61 8.87 4.29 13.23
CA VAL A 61 9.98 4.68 12.33
C VAL A 61 11.02 3.57 12.28
N MET A 62 11.47 3.08 13.44
CA MET A 62 12.47 2.02 13.51
C MET A 62 11.96 0.72 12.90
N SER A 63 10.73 0.31 13.21
CA SER A 63 10.11 -0.88 12.63
C SER A 63 9.98 -0.77 11.11
N SER A 64 9.63 0.42 10.62
CA SER A 64 9.54 0.72 9.19
C SER A 64 10.90 0.62 8.50
N LEU A 65 11.96 1.16 9.11
CA LEU A 65 13.33 1.06 8.59
C LEU A 65 13.79 -0.40 8.52
N VAL A 66 13.57 -1.18 9.59
CA VAL A 66 13.89 -2.61 9.60
C VAL A 66 13.14 -3.35 8.49
N TRP A 67 11.85 -3.05 8.30
CA TRP A 67 11.04 -3.66 7.26
C TRP A 67 11.53 -3.32 5.84
N ILE A 68 11.89 -2.05 5.60
CA ILE A 68 12.45 -1.59 4.33
C ILE A 68 13.78 -2.29 4.04
N VAL A 69 14.69 -2.36 5.03
CA VAL A 69 15.99 -3.04 4.88
C VAL A 69 15.80 -4.53 4.63
N TYR A 70 14.92 -5.19 5.37
CA TYR A 70 14.60 -6.60 5.19
C TYR A 70 14.05 -6.89 3.78
N ASN A 71 13.10 -6.09 3.31
CA ASN A 71 12.55 -6.24 1.95
C ASN A 71 13.56 -5.85 0.87
N GLY A 72 14.47 -4.90 1.14
CA GLY A 72 15.62 -4.59 0.30
C GLY A 72 16.56 -5.78 0.13
N TYR A 73 16.89 -6.45 1.24
CA TYR A 73 17.70 -7.67 1.20
C TYR A 73 17.00 -8.79 0.42
N ARG A 74 15.71 -9.03 0.69
CA ARG A 74 14.91 -10.03 -0.02
C ARG A 74 14.82 -9.72 -1.52
N CYS A 75 14.61 -8.45 -1.87
CA CYS A 75 14.63 -8.01 -3.26
C CYS A 75 15.99 -8.29 -3.92
N SER A 76 17.11 -8.08 -3.24
CA SER A 76 18.44 -8.34 -3.81
C SER A 76 18.61 -9.83 -4.20
N GLY A 77 17.98 -10.75 -3.46
CA GLY A 77 17.88 -12.16 -3.83
C GLY A 77 17.00 -12.41 -5.05
N LEU A 78 15.80 -11.79 -5.09
CA LEU A 78 14.85 -11.91 -6.20
C LEU A 78 15.40 -11.30 -7.51
N SER A 79 16.04 -10.14 -7.45
CA SER A 79 16.46 -9.38 -8.63
C SER A 79 17.60 -10.01 -9.44
N LYS A 80 18.26 -11.05 -8.89
CA LYS A 80 19.25 -11.88 -9.60
C LYS A 80 18.69 -12.52 -10.87
N ARG A 81 17.39 -12.81 -10.91
CA ARG A 81 16.68 -13.30 -12.10
C ARG A 81 15.80 -12.20 -12.66
N LEU A 82 15.97 -11.89 -13.94
CA LEU A 82 15.22 -10.82 -14.63
C LEU A 82 13.71 -11.03 -14.55
N GLU A 83 13.26 -12.29 -14.54
CA GLU A 83 11.85 -12.69 -14.43
C GLU A 83 11.23 -12.36 -13.06
N CYS A 84 12.04 -12.25 -12.00
CA CYS A 84 11.59 -11.99 -10.63
C CYS A 84 11.65 -10.50 -10.24
N ARG A 85 12.26 -9.63 -11.07
CA ARG A 85 12.29 -8.17 -10.88
C ARG A 85 10.92 -7.53 -10.60
N PRO A 86 9.80 -7.90 -11.27
CA PRO A 86 8.50 -7.30 -10.96
C PRO A 86 8.05 -7.57 -9.51
N LEU A 87 8.39 -8.73 -8.93
CA LEU A 87 8.07 -9.02 -7.53
C LEU A 87 8.89 -8.16 -6.55
N CYS A 88 10.15 -7.89 -6.87
CA CYS A 88 10.96 -6.96 -6.07
C CYS A 88 10.35 -5.54 -6.09
N ASP A 89 9.99 -5.02 -7.26
CA ASP A 89 9.42 -3.67 -7.39
C ASP A 89 8.13 -3.51 -6.56
N ILE A 90 7.28 -4.54 -6.57
CA ILE A 90 6.06 -4.60 -5.75
C ILE A 90 6.40 -4.62 -4.25
N LEU A 91 7.35 -5.46 -3.84
CA LEU A 91 7.77 -5.59 -2.43
C LEU A 91 8.29 -4.25 -1.88
N LEU A 92 9.15 -3.56 -2.63
CA LEU A 92 9.72 -2.28 -2.22
C LEU A 92 8.66 -1.17 -2.17
N LYS A 93 7.84 -1.05 -3.21
CA LYS A 93 6.76 -0.04 -3.25
C LYS A 93 5.75 -0.26 -2.14
N LYS A 94 5.36 -1.51 -1.87
CA LYS A 94 4.50 -1.86 -0.74
C LYS A 94 5.15 -1.44 0.58
N SER A 95 6.41 -1.83 0.80
CA SER A 95 7.13 -1.53 2.04
C SER A 95 7.18 -0.02 2.33
N LEU A 96 7.34 0.80 1.28
CA LEU A 96 7.31 2.25 1.40
C LEU A 96 5.92 2.77 1.79
N ILE A 97 4.85 2.26 1.18
CA ILE A 97 3.48 2.68 1.53
C ILE A 97 3.12 2.25 2.96
N ASP A 98 3.42 1.01 3.33
CA ASP A 98 3.18 0.52 4.70
C ASP A 98 3.98 1.36 5.72
N SER A 99 5.21 1.79 5.40
CA SER A 99 6.00 2.69 6.25
C SER A 99 5.47 4.12 6.36
N ALA A 100 4.69 4.58 5.38
CA ALA A 100 4.13 5.92 5.36
C ALA A 100 3.05 6.14 6.44
N GLY A 101 2.64 5.09 7.17
CA GLY A 101 1.66 5.15 8.27
C GLY A 101 1.95 6.19 9.37
N ILE A 102 3.18 6.71 9.46
CA ILE A 102 3.52 7.89 10.29
C ILE A 102 2.63 9.09 9.94
N GLY A 103 2.19 9.20 8.68
CA GLY A 103 1.35 10.28 8.18
C GLY A 103 -0.02 10.39 8.85
N ILE A 104 -0.55 9.32 9.48
CA ILE A 104 -1.79 9.39 10.28
C ILE A 104 -1.53 9.55 11.78
N ILE A 105 -0.40 9.03 12.28
CA ILE A 105 -0.04 9.06 13.71
C ILE A 105 0.19 10.51 14.19
N ILE A 106 0.94 11.30 13.42
CA ILE A 106 1.27 12.69 13.80
C ILE A 106 0.01 13.57 13.84
N PRO A 107 -0.83 13.65 12.79
CA PRO A 107 -2.05 14.45 12.83
C PRO A 107 -3.04 13.98 13.90
N ALA A 108 -3.22 12.67 14.10
CA ALA A 108 -4.11 12.15 15.13
C ALA A 108 -3.67 12.61 16.54
N SER A 109 -2.36 12.54 16.81
CA SER A 109 -1.79 13.01 18.08
C SER A 109 -1.98 14.52 18.29
N LEU A 110 -1.92 15.31 17.21
CA LEU A 110 -2.19 16.76 17.27
C LEU A 110 -3.67 17.04 17.55
N VAL A 111 -4.60 16.26 16.97
CA VAL A 111 -6.04 16.38 17.28
C VAL A 111 -6.32 16.10 18.74
N SER A 112 -5.68 15.08 19.34
CA SER A 112 -5.77 14.83 20.78
C SER A 112 -5.40 16.09 21.57
N ARG A 113 -4.20 16.63 21.29
CA ARG A 113 -3.60 17.73 22.05
C ARG A 113 -4.29 19.07 21.89
N TYR A 114 -4.73 19.41 20.67
CA TYR A 114 -5.21 20.76 20.34
C TYR A 114 -6.72 20.84 20.18
N LEU A 115 -7.40 19.72 19.93
CA LEU A 115 -8.82 19.67 19.64
C LEU A 115 -9.58 18.76 20.63
N ASN A 116 -8.99 18.48 21.79
CA ASN A 116 -9.60 17.74 22.89
C ASN A 116 -10.20 16.40 22.44
N GLN A 117 -9.38 15.60 21.75
CA GLN A 117 -9.76 14.26 21.28
C GLN A 117 -11.03 14.24 20.40
N ASN A 118 -11.20 15.26 19.53
CA ASN A 118 -12.38 15.34 18.66
C ASN A 118 -12.50 14.13 17.72
N TYR A 119 -13.35 13.18 18.10
CA TYR A 119 -13.59 11.92 17.39
C TYR A 119 -14.07 12.09 15.95
N VAL A 120 -14.77 13.18 15.64
CA VAL A 120 -15.23 13.47 14.26
C VAL A 120 -14.02 13.76 13.38
N ILE A 121 -13.07 14.56 13.88
CA ILE A 121 -11.87 14.91 13.13
C ILE A 121 -10.95 13.68 12.98
N LEU A 122 -10.84 12.85 14.02
CA LEU A 122 -10.11 11.58 13.94
C LEU A 122 -10.70 10.64 12.89
N ALA A 123 -12.03 10.50 12.83
CA ALA A 123 -12.70 9.71 11.80
C ALA A 123 -12.43 10.25 10.38
N ILE A 124 -12.43 11.57 10.19
CA ILE A 124 -12.11 12.19 8.90
C ILE A 124 -10.66 11.89 8.50
N LEU A 125 -9.70 12.04 9.43
CA LEU A 125 -8.29 11.71 9.17
C LEU A 125 -8.13 10.24 8.78
N ALA A 126 -8.80 9.32 9.49
CA ALA A 126 -8.80 7.90 9.18
C ALA A 126 -9.33 7.61 7.77
N ILE A 127 -10.45 8.23 7.38
CA ILE A 127 -11.04 8.06 6.05
C ILE A 127 -10.10 8.59 4.96
N ILE A 128 -9.55 9.80 5.12
CA ILE A 128 -8.64 10.41 4.14
C ILE A 128 -7.41 9.52 3.94
N TRP A 129 -6.81 9.04 5.05
CA TRP A 129 -5.64 8.19 4.98
C TRP A 129 -5.94 6.82 4.35
N ALA A 130 -7.06 6.20 4.71
CA ALA A 130 -7.50 4.94 4.11
C ALA A 130 -7.72 5.07 2.61
N LEU A 131 -8.38 6.14 2.15
CA LEU A 131 -8.60 6.41 0.72
C LEU A 131 -7.28 6.62 -0.02
N THR A 132 -6.36 7.39 0.57
CA THR A 132 -5.07 7.71 -0.04
C THR A 132 -4.20 6.47 -0.16
N SER A 133 -4.09 5.71 0.92
CA SER A 133 -3.31 4.46 0.98
C SER A 133 -3.90 3.40 0.05
N ALA A 134 -5.22 3.24 0.03
CA ALA A 134 -5.89 2.30 -0.85
C ALA A 134 -5.67 2.62 -2.33
N LYS A 135 -5.71 3.91 -2.70
CA LYS A 135 -5.42 4.38 -4.06
C LYS A 135 -3.96 4.15 -4.45
N MET A 136 -3.01 4.46 -3.55
CA MET A 136 -1.59 4.19 -3.79
C MET A 136 -1.32 2.70 -3.99
N LEU A 137 -1.92 1.85 -3.16
CA LEU A 137 -1.78 0.40 -3.25
C LEU A 137 -2.48 -0.19 -4.49
N SER A 138 -3.64 0.33 -4.92
CA SER A 138 -4.34 -0.18 -6.10
C SER A 138 -3.65 0.13 -7.42
N ASN A 139 -2.79 1.16 -7.43
CA ASN A 139 -1.91 1.49 -8.54
C ASN A 139 -0.69 0.55 -8.64
N ILE A 140 -0.43 -0.26 -7.62
CA ILE A 140 0.58 -1.32 -7.67
C ILE A 140 -0.12 -2.58 -8.16
N ASP A 141 0.39 -3.17 -9.23
CA ASP A 141 -0.07 -4.49 -9.66
C ASP A 141 0.41 -5.53 -8.63
N TYR A 142 -0.52 -6.08 -7.85
CA TYR A 142 -0.21 -7.00 -6.76
C TYR A 142 -0.28 -8.48 -7.18
N PRO A 143 0.50 -9.39 -6.55
CA PRO A 143 0.50 -10.82 -6.84
C PRO A 143 -0.68 -11.63 -6.25
N TYR A 144 -1.80 -10.99 -5.86
CA TYR A 144 -2.96 -11.76 -5.40
C TYR A 144 -3.58 -12.52 -6.59
N GLU A 145 -3.79 -13.83 -6.42
CA GLU A 145 -4.13 -14.80 -7.47
C GLU A 145 -5.37 -14.44 -8.30
N TRP A 146 -6.24 -13.60 -7.75
CA TRP A 146 -7.51 -13.20 -8.37
C TRP A 146 -7.45 -11.87 -9.15
N ALA A 147 -6.38 -11.06 -9.05
CA ALA A 147 -6.28 -9.76 -9.74
C ALA A 147 -4.86 -9.32 -10.15
N SER A 148 -3.91 -10.25 -10.19
CA SER A 148 -2.54 -9.98 -10.62
C SER A 148 -2.41 -10.01 -12.14
N SER A 149 -1.56 -9.15 -12.71
CA SER A 149 -1.21 -9.28 -14.14
C SER A 149 -0.55 -10.64 -14.38
N GLU A 150 -0.78 -11.21 -15.57
CA GLU A 150 -0.21 -12.51 -15.98
C GLU A 150 1.32 -12.56 -15.81
N ARG A 151 1.99 -11.41 -16.01
CA ARG A 151 3.43 -11.24 -15.77
C ARG A 151 3.82 -11.51 -14.33
N ILE A 152 3.03 -11.04 -13.37
CA ILE A 152 3.29 -11.21 -11.94
C ILE A 152 2.98 -12.63 -11.49
N ARG A 153 1.90 -13.23 -12.03
CA ARG A 153 1.54 -14.62 -11.75
C ARG A 153 2.67 -15.59 -12.14
N ARG A 154 3.20 -15.45 -13.35
CA ARG A 154 4.35 -16.25 -13.82
C ARG A 154 5.62 -15.98 -13.01
N ALA A 155 5.85 -14.73 -12.60
CA ALA A 155 6.97 -14.42 -11.72
C ALA A 155 6.81 -15.12 -10.36
N LYS A 156 5.60 -15.17 -9.79
CA LYS A 156 5.32 -15.86 -8.52
C LYS A 156 5.61 -17.37 -8.64
N GLU A 157 5.10 -18.03 -9.68
CA GLU A 157 5.29 -19.47 -9.90
C GLU A 157 6.77 -19.89 -10.03
N LYS A 158 7.63 -18.99 -10.53
CA LYS A 158 9.04 -19.30 -10.80
C LYS A 158 10.01 -18.84 -9.70
N CYS A 159 9.59 -17.92 -8.84
CA CYS A 159 10.48 -17.17 -7.96
C CYS A 159 10.12 -17.24 -6.47
N VAL A 160 8.98 -17.82 -6.12
CA VAL A 160 8.46 -17.98 -4.75
C VAL A 160 8.20 -19.46 -4.53
#